data_AF-A0A7C4XT69-F1
#
_entry.id   AF-A0A7C4XT69-F1
#
_cell.length_a   1.000
_cell.length_b   1.000
_cell.length_c   1.000
_cell.angle_alpha   90.00
_cell.angle_beta   90.00
_cell.angle_gamma   90.00
#
_symmetry.space_group_name_H-M   'P 1'
#
loop_
_entity.id
_entity.type
_entity.pdbx_description
1 polymer ?
#
loop_
_entity_poly.entity_id
_entity_poly.type
_entity_poly.pdbx_seq_one_letter_code
_entity_poly.pdbx_strand_id
1 'polypeptide(L)'
;MDSIGWRALLVVGFLLGQGVLIYTFYETQKMTRQIEMIRLAKELSADFYVKDGLYRELRNAIEACQPLYKSWGGRFDHDEINRYLGFFEDIGYYASNGFLSKDIVGHLYGAYIIEAYEYPEIRRYIALLRQNAKQPTAFEQFEKLAIELEADARFAELAKAARGMCQGAKPTSG
;
A
#
# COMPACT_ATOMS: atom_id res chain seq x y z
N MET A 1 -65.55 2.54 -7.71
CA MET A 1 -64.06 2.50 -7.77
C MET A 1 -63.68 1.17 -8.39
N ASP A 2 -63.21 1.20 -9.64
CA ASP A 2 -63.01 0.00 -10.45
C ASP A 2 -61.84 -0.83 -9.91
N SER A 3 -62.02 -2.16 -9.90
CA SER A 3 -61.06 -3.14 -9.35
C SER A 3 -59.67 -3.07 -10.00
N ILE A 4 -59.57 -2.46 -11.18
CA ILE A 4 -58.35 -2.27 -11.96
C ILE A 4 -57.46 -1.18 -11.34
N GLY A 5 -58.04 -0.10 -10.80
CA GLY A 5 -57.27 1.03 -10.26
C GLY A 5 -56.49 0.67 -8.98
N TRP A 6 -57.09 -0.12 -8.10
CA TRP A 6 -56.43 -0.58 -6.87
C TRP A 6 -55.27 -1.54 -7.16
N ARG A 7 -55.43 -2.44 -8.14
CA ARG A 7 -54.37 -3.37 -8.55
C ARG A 7 -53.17 -2.65 -9.16
N ALA A 8 -53.41 -1.62 -9.98
CA ALA A 8 -52.33 -0.81 -10.56
C ALA A 8 -51.53 -0.07 -9.46
N LEU A 9 -52.22 0.51 -8.47
CA LEU A 9 -51.56 1.17 -7.33
C LEU A 9 -50.69 0.20 -6.52
N LEU A 10 -51.15 -1.03 -6.28
CA LEU A 10 -50.36 -2.05 -5.58
C LEU A 10 -49.10 -2.45 -6.35
N VAL A 11 -49.21 -2.62 -7.68
CA VAL A 11 -48.05 -2.98 -8.53
C VAL A 11 -47.03 -1.84 -8.55
N VAL A 12 -47.47 -0.60 -8.71
CA VAL A 12 -46.57 0.57 -8.70
C VAL A 12 -45.91 0.73 -7.34
N GLY A 13 -46.67 0.61 -6.24
CA GLY A 13 -46.13 0.66 -4.88
C GLY A 13 -45.10 -0.44 -4.61
N PHE A 14 -45.34 -1.67 -5.10
CA PHE A 14 -44.39 -2.77 -5.01
C PHE A 14 -43.11 -2.48 -5.80
N LEU A 15 -43.21 -2.02 -7.05
CA LEU A 15 -42.04 -1.70 -7.87
C LEU A 15 -41.20 -0.55 -7.28
N LEU A 16 -41.85 0.49 -6.76
CA LEU A 16 -41.16 1.58 -6.05
C LEU A 16 -40.47 1.07 -4.79
N GLY A 17 -41.13 0.21 -4.00
CA GLY A 17 -40.55 -0.43 -2.83
C GLY A 17 -39.32 -1.28 -3.16
N GLN A 18 -39.38 -2.09 -4.23
CA GLN A 18 -38.23 -2.86 -4.72
C GLN A 18 -37.08 -1.94 -5.16
N GLY A 19 -37.38 -0.82 -5.84
CA GLY A 19 -36.39 0.18 -6.25
C GLY A 19 -35.66 0.80 -5.05
N VAL A 20 -36.39 1.18 -4.00
CA VAL A 20 -35.81 1.70 -2.74
C VAL A 20 -34.96 0.64 -2.04
N LEU A 21 -35.42 -0.61 -2.00
CA LEU A 21 -34.65 -1.72 -1.40
C LEU A 21 -33.33 -1.96 -2.14
N ILE A 22 -33.34 -1.98 -3.47
CA ILE A 22 -32.12 -2.14 -4.28
C ILE A 22 -31.16 -0.97 -4.05
N TYR A 23 -31.67 0.26 -4.04
CA TYR A 23 -30.87 1.46 -3.80
C TYR A 23 -30.22 1.44 -2.40
N THR A 24 -31.01 1.18 -1.36
CA THR A 24 -30.53 1.11 0.03
C THR A 24 -29.52 -0.02 0.20
N PHE A 25 -29.71 -1.17 -0.45
CA PHE A 25 -28.76 -2.27 -0.45
C PHE A 25 -27.42 -1.87 -1.08
N TYR A 26 -27.45 -1.18 -2.23
CA TYR A 26 -26.24 -0.69 -2.90
C TYR A 26 -25.47 0.32 -2.04
N GLU A 27 -26.17 1.30 -1.46
CA GLU A 27 -25.55 2.27 -0.55
C GLU A 27 -24.99 1.60 0.71
N THR A 28 -25.70 0.61 1.26
CA THR A 28 -25.23 -0.15 2.43
C THR A 28 -23.94 -0.90 2.09
N GLN A 29 -23.86 -1.56 0.93
CA GLN A 29 -22.62 -2.23 0.51
C GLN A 29 -21.46 -1.25 0.34
N LYS A 30 -21.71 -0.09 -0.25
CA LYS A 30 -20.69 0.96 -0.42
C LYS A 30 -20.17 1.45 0.93
N MET A 31 -21.07 1.73 1.88
CA MET A 31 -20.69 2.14 3.24
C MET A 31 -19.92 1.05 3.98
N THR A 32 -20.35 -0.21 3.90
CA THR A 32 -19.64 -1.34 4.55
C THR A 32 -18.21 -1.46 4.03
N ARG A 33 -18.01 -1.40 2.71
CA ARG A 33 -16.66 -1.41 2.12
C ARG A 33 -15.81 -0.25 2.61
N GLN A 34 -16.37 0.95 2.72
CA GLN A 34 -15.63 2.11 3.24
C GLN A 34 -15.22 1.93 4.71
N ILE A 35 -16.11 1.38 5.54
CA ILE A 35 -15.81 1.11 6.95
C ILE A 35 -14.69 0.07 7.08
N GLU A 36 -14.75 -1.01 6.29
CA GLU A 36 -13.70 -2.05 6.27
C GLU A 36 -12.35 -1.48 5.80
N MET A 37 -12.34 -0.64 4.75
CA MET A 37 -11.14 0.05 4.29
C MET A 37 -10.52 0.93 5.39
N ILE A 38 -11.33 1.74 6.07
CA ILE A 38 -10.86 2.63 7.15
C ILE A 38 -10.32 1.80 8.31
N ARG A 39 -10.99 0.70 8.66
CA ARG A 39 -10.54 -0.20 9.71
C ARG A 39 -9.20 -0.84 9.37
N LEU A 40 -9.06 -1.38 8.15
CA LEU A 40 -7.81 -1.95 7.67
C LEU A 40 -6.68 -0.90 7.67
N ALA A 41 -6.94 0.29 7.14
CA ALA A 41 -5.96 1.37 7.14
C ALA A 41 -5.51 1.75 8.57
N LYS A 42 -6.44 1.77 9.53
CA LYS A 42 -6.14 2.04 10.94
C LYS A 42 -5.32 0.92 11.58
N GLU A 43 -5.65 -0.34 11.31
CA GLU A 43 -4.92 -1.51 11.82
C GLU A 43 -3.49 -1.53 11.27
N LEU A 44 -3.32 -1.33 9.96
CA LEU A 44 -2.00 -1.20 9.32
C LEU A 44 -1.19 -0.03 9.87
N SER A 45 -1.84 1.12 10.11
CA SER A 45 -1.19 2.29 10.67
C SER A 45 -0.72 2.02 12.11
N ALA A 46 -1.54 1.35 12.92
CA ALA A 46 -1.14 0.96 14.27
C ALA A 46 0.06 0.01 14.25
N ASP A 47 0.06 -0.97 13.35
CA ASP A 47 1.16 -1.92 13.21
C ASP A 47 2.46 -1.23 12.75
N PHE A 48 2.37 -0.27 11.82
CA PHE A 48 3.51 0.47 11.30
C PHE A 48 4.09 1.49 12.30
N TYR A 49 3.25 2.26 12.97
CA TYR A 49 3.69 3.41 13.78
C TYR A 49 3.85 3.12 15.28
N VAL A 50 3.13 2.14 15.82
CA VAL A 50 2.98 1.96 17.28
C VAL A 50 3.67 0.71 17.80
N LYS A 51 3.63 -0.41 17.06
CA LYS A 51 4.05 -1.71 17.60
C LYS A 51 5.55 -1.96 17.59
N ASP A 52 6.31 -1.38 16.67
CA ASP A 52 7.72 -1.70 16.49
C ASP A 52 8.55 -0.49 16.05
N GLY A 53 9.68 -0.25 16.73
CA GLY A 53 10.62 0.83 16.37
C GLY A 53 11.36 0.56 15.05
N LEU A 54 11.34 -0.69 14.59
CA LEU A 54 12.03 -1.16 13.38
C LEU A 54 11.76 -0.29 12.16
N TYR A 55 10.48 0.02 11.85
CA TYR A 55 10.13 0.81 10.66
C TYR A 55 10.73 2.21 10.70
N ARG A 56 10.75 2.83 11.89
CA ARG A 56 11.37 4.13 12.11
C ARG A 56 12.88 4.05 11.95
N GLU A 57 13.51 3.01 12.49
CA GLU A 57 14.96 2.85 12.40
C GLU A 57 15.43 2.60 10.97
N LEU A 58 14.74 1.73 10.22
CA LEU A 58 15.03 1.47 8.81
C LEU A 58 14.84 2.71 7.96
N ARG A 59 13.74 3.45 8.16
CA ARG A 59 13.53 4.75 7.52
C ARG A 59 14.69 5.71 7.80
N ASN A 60 15.07 5.88 9.06
CA ASN A 60 16.14 6.80 9.43
C ASN A 60 17.48 6.40 8.79
N ALA A 61 17.74 5.10 8.62
CA ALA A 61 18.93 4.65 7.89
C ALA A 61 18.85 4.95 6.39
N ILE A 62 17.68 4.77 5.77
CA ILE A 62 17.43 5.10 4.36
C ILE A 62 17.65 6.61 4.13
N GLU A 63 17.03 7.46 4.95
CA GLU A 63 17.17 8.92 4.87
C GLU A 63 18.62 9.38 5.10
N ALA A 64 19.36 8.68 5.96
CA ALA A 64 20.78 8.96 6.21
C ALA A 64 21.74 8.30 5.21
N CYS A 65 21.22 7.59 4.20
CA CYS A 65 21.99 6.82 3.23
C CYS A 65 23.00 5.85 3.87
N GLN A 66 22.60 5.21 4.97
CA GLN A 66 23.43 4.25 5.71
C GLN A 66 23.25 2.83 5.19
N PRO A 67 24.31 2.00 5.20
CA PRO A 67 24.17 0.58 4.93
C PRO A 67 23.08 -0.05 5.80
N LEU A 68 22.18 -0.82 5.20
CA LEU A 68 21.04 -1.44 5.90
C LEU A 68 21.39 -2.84 6.37
N TYR A 69 21.78 -3.71 5.45
CA TYR A 69 21.95 -5.13 5.68
C TYR A 69 23.26 -5.43 6.40
N LYS A 70 23.20 -6.23 7.47
CA LYS A 70 24.36 -6.62 8.31
C LYS A 70 25.54 -7.14 7.47
N SER A 71 25.26 -7.97 6.46
CA SER A 71 26.29 -8.53 5.58
C SER A 71 26.99 -7.51 4.68
N TRP A 72 26.47 -6.28 4.57
CA TRP A 72 27.06 -5.17 3.81
C TRP A 72 27.51 -4.00 4.70
N GLY A 73 27.69 -4.28 6.00
CA GLY A 73 28.13 -3.28 6.99
C GLY A 73 27.00 -2.47 7.62
N GLY A 74 25.75 -2.88 7.40
CA GLY A 74 24.57 -2.28 8.03
C GLY A 74 24.22 -2.89 9.39
N ARG A 75 23.07 -2.50 9.92
CA ARG A 75 22.60 -2.88 11.26
C ARG A 75 21.44 -3.86 11.28
N PHE A 76 20.77 -4.06 10.16
CA PHE A 76 19.54 -4.86 10.04
C PHE A 76 19.83 -6.24 9.46
N ASP A 77 19.26 -7.28 10.04
CA ASP A 77 19.31 -8.61 9.47
C ASP A 77 18.24 -8.84 8.39
N HIS A 78 18.24 -10.07 7.86
CA HIS A 78 17.36 -10.52 6.81
C HIS A 78 15.89 -10.43 7.22
N ASP A 79 15.57 -10.79 8.46
CA ASP A 79 14.20 -10.84 8.95
C ASP A 79 13.65 -9.44 9.16
N GLU A 80 14.50 -8.52 9.64
CA GLU A 80 14.18 -7.10 9.81
C GLU A 80 13.89 -6.42 8.46
N ILE A 81 14.75 -6.60 7.46
CA ILE A 81 14.54 -6.04 6.12
C ILE A 81 13.31 -6.67 5.45
N ASN A 82 13.14 -7.99 5.57
CA ASN A 82 11.97 -8.68 5.01
C ASN A 82 10.67 -8.23 5.66
N ARG A 83 10.65 -7.98 6.96
CA ARG A 83 9.44 -7.48 7.65
C ARG A 83 9.06 -6.09 7.15
N TYR A 84 10.06 -5.21 7.01
CA TYR A 84 9.88 -3.87 6.49
C TYR A 84 9.33 -3.87 5.06
N LEU A 85 9.95 -4.63 4.16
CA LEU A 85 9.50 -4.74 2.78
C LEU A 85 8.19 -5.54 2.65
N GLY A 86 7.99 -6.55 3.49
CA GLY A 86 6.79 -7.38 3.53
C GLY A 86 5.54 -6.57 3.88
N PHE A 87 5.67 -5.60 4.78
CA PHE A 87 4.59 -4.66 5.05
C PHE A 87 4.15 -3.89 3.79
N PHE A 88 5.09 -3.39 2.99
CA PHE A 88 4.74 -2.70 1.74
C PHE A 88 4.29 -3.64 0.63
N GLU A 89 4.76 -4.90 0.62
CA GLU A 89 4.25 -5.94 -0.26
C GLU A 89 2.77 -6.22 0.01
N ASP A 90 2.38 -6.35 1.29
CA ASP A 90 0.99 -6.55 1.70
C ASP A 90 0.12 -5.35 1.31
N ILE A 91 0.62 -4.12 1.52
CA ILE A 91 -0.06 -2.91 1.05
C ILE A 91 -0.23 -2.91 -0.48
N GLY A 92 0.82 -3.29 -1.23
CA GLY A 92 0.77 -3.43 -2.68
C GLY A 92 -0.31 -4.41 -3.11
N TYR A 93 -0.39 -5.56 -2.44
CA TYR A 93 -1.42 -6.56 -2.66
C TYR A 93 -2.83 -6.01 -2.37
N TYR A 94 -3.02 -5.32 -1.24
CA TYR A 94 -4.33 -4.74 -0.91
C TYR A 94 -4.75 -3.64 -1.88
N ALA A 95 -3.80 -2.82 -2.34
CA ALA A 95 -4.05 -1.78 -3.33
C ALA A 95 -4.42 -2.37 -4.70
N SER A 96 -3.71 -3.41 -5.16
CA SER A 96 -3.95 -4.02 -6.47
C SER A 96 -5.29 -4.75 -6.56
N ASN A 97 -5.78 -5.29 -5.43
CA ASN A 97 -7.09 -5.93 -5.34
C ASN A 97 -8.24 -4.98 -4.97
N GLY A 98 -7.96 -3.68 -4.81
CA GLY A 98 -8.97 -2.67 -4.47
C GLY A 98 -9.48 -2.72 -3.04
N PHE A 99 -8.78 -3.44 -2.14
CA PHE A 99 -9.05 -3.43 -0.70
C PHE A 99 -8.55 -2.17 -0.01
N LEU A 100 -7.56 -1.48 -0.59
CA LEU A 100 -7.14 -0.15 -0.18
C LEU A 100 -7.10 0.77 -1.40
N SER A 101 -7.59 1.99 -1.24
CA SER A 101 -7.45 2.98 -2.30
C SER A 101 -6.00 3.45 -2.41
N LYS A 102 -5.50 3.61 -3.63
CA LYS A 102 -4.16 4.15 -3.89
C LYS A 102 -3.97 5.55 -3.32
N ASP A 103 -5.06 6.32 -3.22
CA ASP A 103 -5.09 7.63 -2.58
C ASP A 103 -4.73 7.55 -1.09
N ILE A 104 -5.42 6.69 -0.33
CA ILE A 104 -5.12 6.46 1.09
C ILE A 104 -3.69 5.92 1.26
N VAL A 105 -3.29 4.98 0.42
CA VAL A 105 -1.94 4.40 0.47
C VAL A 105 -0.87 5.45 0.24
N GLY A 106 -1.01 6.26 -0.82
CA GLY A 106 -0.07 7.33 -1.12
C GLY A 106 -0.01 8.39 -0.01
N HIS A 107 -1.16 8.74 0.58
CA HIS A 107 -1.21 9.71 1.68
C HIS A 107 -0.54 9.21 2.96
N LEU A 108 -0.75 7.93 3.32
CA LEU A 108 -0.25 7.37 4.59
C LEU A 108 1.19 6.84 4.49
N TYR A 109 1.56 6.28 3.33
CA TYR A 109 2.78 5.50 3.17
C TYR A 109 3.63 5.91 1.96
N GLY A 110 3.17 6.82 1.12
CA GLY A 110 3.80 7.13 -0.18
C GLY A 110 5.27 7.51 -0.08
N ALA A 111 5.63 8.38 0.88
CA ALA A 111 7.03 8.75 1.16
C ALA A 111 7.90 7.52 1.45
N TYR A 112 7.47 6.69 2.39
CA TYR A 112 8.20 5.49 2.81
C TYR A 112 8.38 4.48 1.69
N ILE A 113 7.33 4.25 0.89
CA ILE A 113 7.36 3.31 -0.23
C ILE A 113 8.32 3.80 -1.31
N ILE A 114 8.21 5.07 -1.72
CA ILE A 114 9.03 5.66 -2.78
C ILE A 114 10.50 5.74 -2.35
N GLU A 115 10.78 6.19 -1.14
CA GLU A 115 12.15 6.27 -0.60
C GLU A 115 12.80 4.89 -0.49
N ALA A 116 12.07 3.89 0.02
CA ALA A 116 12.56 2.52 0.08
C ALA A 116 12.80 1.94 -1.32
N TYR A 117 11.91 2.23 -2.28
CA TYR A 117 12.04 1.76 -3.66
C TYR A 117 13.25 2.36 -4.36
N GLU A 118 13.52 3.65 -4.15
CA GLU A 118 14.68 4.33 -4.73
C GLU A 118 16.00 4.02 -4.01
N TYR A 119 15.95 3.41 -2.82
CA TYR A 119 17.15 3.06 -2.07
C TYR A 119 17.97 1.95 -2.76
N PRO A 120 19.24 2.20 -3.15
CA PRO A 120 20.02 1.25 -3.95
C PRO A 120 20.20 -0.12 -3.28
N GLU A 121 20.34 -0.15 -1.95
CA GLU A 121 20.56 -1.37 -1.22
C GLU A 121 19.30 -2.24 -1.12
N ILE A 122 18.11 -1.63 -1.03
CA ILE A 122 16.84 -2.35 -1.09
C ILE A 122 16.69 -3.01 -2.47
N ARG A 123 16.98 -2.28 -3.55
CA ARG A 123 16.97 -2.84 -4.92
C ARG A 123 17.93 -4.01 -5.05
N ARG A 124 19.16 -3.87 -4.54
CA ARG A 124 20.17 -4.95 -4.52
C ARG A 124 19.67 -6.16 -3.72
N TYR A 125 19.07 -5.92 -2.56
CA TYR A 125 18.53 -6.95 -1.68
C TYR A 125 17.42 -7.77 -2.35
N ILE A 126 16.45 -7.10 -2.97
CA ILE A 126 15.37 -7.75 -3.73
C ILE A 126 15.95 -8.57 -4.91
N ALA A 127 16.90 -8.01 -5.66
CA ALA A 127 17.54 -8.71 -6.77
C ALA A 127 18.24 -10.00 -6.32
N LEU A 128 18.93 -9.97 -5.19
CA LEU A 128 19.60 -11.15 -4.63
C LEU A 128 18.61 -12.21 -4.15
N LEU A 129 17.48 -11.83 -3.56
CA LEU A 129 16.42 -12.78 -3.21
C LEU A 129 15.85 -13.47 -4.45
N ARG A 130 15.60 -12.71 -5.52
CA ARG A 130 15.06 -13.24 -6.78
C ARG A 130 16.02 -14.22 -7.44
N GLN A 131 17.31 -13.88 -7.50
CA GLN A 131 18.32 -14.67 -8.18
C GLN A 131 18.84 -15.83 -7.32
N ASN A 132 19.26 -15.57 -6.08
CA ASN A 132 19.97 -16.53 -5.25
C ASN A 132 19.02 -17.40 -4.42
N ALA A 133 17.94 -16.81 -3.88
CA ALA A 133 16.97 -17.54 -3.07
C ALA A 133 15.83 -18.17 -3.91
N LYS A 134 15.90 -18.05 -5.24
CA LYS A 134 14.92 -18.60 -6.20
C LYS A 134 13.48 -18.14 -5.94
N GLN A 135 13.30 -16.90 -5.52
CA GLN A 135 11.99 -16.27 -5.31
C GLN A 135 11.74 -15.20 -6.37
N PRO A 136 11.44 -15.58 -7.64
CA PRO A 136 11.42 -14.65 -8.76
C PRO A 136 10.42 -13.49 -8.60
N THR A 137 9.37 -13.68 -7.81
CA THR A 137 8.31 -12.70 -7.54
C THR A 137 8.46 -12.00 -6.18
N ALA A 138 9.59 -12.15 -5.49
CA ALA A 138 9.79 -11.51 -4.19
C ALA A 138 9.59 -10.00 -4.30
N PHE A 139 8.71 -9.43 -3.47
CA PHE A 139 8.42 -8.00 -3.39
C PHE A 139 7.88 -7.35 -4.68
N GLU A 140 7.19 -8.13 -5.53
CA GLU A 140 6.64 -7.64 -6.79
C GLU A 140 5.52 -6.62 -6.60
N GLN A 141 4.64 -6.81 -5.61
CA GLN A 141 3.53 -5.88 -5.37
C GLN A 141 4.03 -4.55 -4.81
N PHE A 142 5.05 -4.58 -3.95
CA PHE A 142 5.76 -3.40 -3.47
C PHE A 142 6.32 -2.58 -4.64
N GLU A 143 7.09 -3.19 -5.54
CA GLU A 143 7.70 -2.47 -6.66
C GLU A 143 6.63 -1.91 -7.62
N LYS A 144 5.59 -2.70 -7.92
CA LYS A 144 4.46 -2.24 -8.74
C LYS A 144 3.80 -1.02 -8.13
N LEU A 145 3.48 -1.08 -6.84
CA LEU A 145 2.87 0.03 -6.12
C LEU A 145 3.78 1.26 -6.12
N ALA A 146 5.08 1.10 -5.87
CA ALA A 146 6.03 2.20 -5.90
C ALA A 146 6.05 2.91 -7.27
N ILE A 147 6.15 2.15 -8.37
CA ILE A 147 6.14 2.69 -9.74
C ILE A 147 4.83 3.46 -10.02
N GLU A 148 3.69 2.91 -9.59
CA GLU A 148 2.41 3.57 -9.76
C GLU A 148 2.31 4.88 -8.97
N LEU A 149 2.85 4.91 -7.75
CA LEU A 149 2.90 6.12 -6.93
C LEU A 149 3.84 7.17 -7.53
N GLU A 150 5.01 6.77 -8.05
CA GLU A 150 5.93 7.71 -8.72
C GLU A 150 5.34 8.33 -10.00
N ALA A 151 4.48 7.60 -10.70
CA ALA A 151 3.80 8.08 -11.90
C ALA A 151 2.66 9.07 -11.59
N ASP A 152 2.19 9.12 -10.35
CA ASP A 152 1.15 10.04 -9.92
C ASP A 152 1.74 11.44 -9.69
N ALA A 153 1.14 12.45 -10.33
CA ALA A 153 1.59 13.84 -10.27
C ALA A 153 1.69 14.38 -8.83
N ARG A 154 0.89 13.84 -7.90
CA ARG A 154 0.89 14.24 -6.48
C ARG A 154 2.17 13.86 -5.75
N PHE A 155 2.87 12.82 -6.22
CA PHE A 155 4.10 12.32 -5.62
C PHE A 155 5.34 12.54 -6.51
N ALA A 156 5.20 13.23 -7.65
CA ALA A 156 6.29 13.43 -8.59
C ALA A 156 7.52 14.14 -7.97
N GLU A 157 7.30 15.17 -7.15
CA GLU A 157 8.40 15.88 -6.47
C GLU A 157 9.07 15.00 -5.40
N LEU A 158 8.29 14.18 -4.70
CA LEU A 158 8.80 13.21 -3.73
C LEU A 158 9.67 12.15 -4.43
N ALA A 159 9.20 11.57 -5.54
CA ALA A 159 9.96 10.62 -6.36
C ALA A 159 11.27 11.23 -6.88
N LYS A 160 11.21 12.47 -7.36
CA LYS A 160 12.40 13.20 -7.80
C LYS A 160 13.41 13.40 -6.68
N ALA A 161 12.95 13.76 -5.47
CA ALA A 161 13.81 13.90 -4.30
C ALA A 161 14.42 12.55 -3.89
N ALA A 162 13.63 11.49 -3.84
CA ALA A 162 14.07 10.15 -3.45
C ALA A 162 15.17 9.59 -4.38
N ARG A 163 15.01 9.76 -5.71
CA ARG A 163 16.04 9.39 -6.70
C ARG A 163 17.37 10.10 -6.48
N GLY A 164 17.34 11.33 -5.97
CA GLY A 164 18.51 12.16 -5.68
C GLY A 164 19.13 11.91 -4.31
N MET A 165 18.39 11.32 -3.37
CA MET A 165 18.69 11.27 -1.94
C MET A 165 20.09 10.71 -1.62
N CYS A 166 20.48 9.62 -2.30
CA CYS A 166 21.77 8.95 -2.04
C CYS A 166 22.75 9.02 -3.21
N GLN A 167 22.56 9.97 -4.13
CA GLN A 167 23.51 10.20 -5.23
C GLN A 167 24.83 10.78 -4.69
N GLY A 168 25.82 9.91 -4.47
CA GLY A 168 27.13 10.27 -3.92
C GLY A 168 27.50 9.56 -2.62
N ALA A 169 26.57 8.82 -2.00
CA ALA A 169 26.90 7.89 -0.94
C ALA A 169 27.74 6.76 -1.54
N LYS A 170 29.03 6.69 -1.17
CA LYS A 170 29.92 5.62 -1.66
C LYS A 170 29.35 4.27 -1.20
N PRO A 171 29.18 3.28 -2.09
CA PRO A 171 28.92 1.93 -1.64
C PRO A 171 30.12 1.46 -0.83
N THR A 172 29.89 1.05 0.42
CA THR A 172 30.89 0.37 1.22
C THR A 172 31.22 -0.95 0.51
N SER A 173 32.36 -0.96 -0.16
CA SER A 173 32.97 -2.16 -0.73
C SER A 173 33.31 -3.12 0.40
N GLY A 174 32.56 -4.20 0.51
CA GLY A 174 32.85 -5.38 1.31
C GLY A 174 32.76 -6.61 0.43
#